data_AF-A0AAU4M099-F1
#
_entry.id   AF-A0AAU4M099-F1
#
_cell.length_a   1.000
_cell.length_b   1.000
_cell.length_c   1.000
_cell.angle_alpha   90.00
_cell.angle_beta   90.00
_cell.angle_gamma   90.00
#
_symmetry.space_group_name_H-M   'P 1'
#
loop_
_entity.id
_entity.type
_entity.pdbx_description
1 polymer ?
#
loop_
_entity_poly.entity_id
_entity_poly.type
_entity_poly.pdbx_seq_one_letter_code
_entity_poly.pdbx_strand_id
1 'polypeptide(L)'
;MTEILVHEAAAGAIDTAQRVVEQSAWPALKNAVEEIRPWQSKDGSIDFDADGAPAPATVRAALDRVIAAVEELAPLLPHDAAYHRALVVDLRRWAAEGFGVPDFLDSLLAFQPAKDRADGRQHLVVFAMYTQNGNPDRNLEAVVLRMVWPEWLAQLEATRYDNPLFCGITFEDFTTGYDTNSAVLFPETIAVREAPERFSWGGIFCDREAARFRRVTEASVDILGVHLPDDIREMVGDQQRCEQAFVLWDMVHDRTHSHGDLPFDPFMIKQRQPFWMYGLEELRCDLTAFKEAVKLEADGFPQGRDVQFAVLFDRMFRFPVTGERVRNYDGLGGQLLFAYLHKHDVIRWTDNTLKIDWDRAPQVTNQLCAEIEELYRKGIDRPKLVHWFAAYELVSTYLAPHPGSRWAKGPDALDLSQPPRKLVDDVLPDEFPLSMFYEALSKKLKHVIASTRGITAAGAEQAAA
;
A
#
# COMPACT_ATOMS: atom_id res chain seq x y z
N MET A 1 27.93 -29.53 -40.07
CA MET A 1 27.09 -29.99 -38.96
C MET A 1 27.37 -29.11 -37.77
N THR A 2 26.61 -28.03 -37.63
CA THR A 2 26.54 -27.23 -36.41
C THR A 2 25.21 -26.50 -36.50
N GLU A 3 24.22 -26.99 -35.75
CA GLU A 3 22.90 -26.38 -35.63
C GLU A 3 23.03 -25.10 -34.79
N ILE A 4 22.52 -24.01 -35.33
CA ILE A 4 22.32 -22.75 -34.60
C ILE A 4 20.88 -22.81 -34.08
N LEU A 5 20.73 -23.03 -32.78
CA LEU A 5 19.47 -22.89 -32.07
C LEU A 5 19.18 -21.39 -31.93
N VAL A 6 18.23 -20.93 -32.75
CA VAL A 6 17.58 -19.63 -32.58
C VAL A 6 16.58 -19.79 -31.43
N HIS A 7 16.83 -19.11 -30.31
CA HIS A 7 15.83 -18.93 -29.28
C HIS A 7 14.73 -18.02 -29.83
N GLU A 8 13.57 -18.60 -30.14
CA GLU A 8 12.33 -17.84 -30.30
C GLU A 8 12.03 -17.15 -28.97
N ALA A 9 11.97 -15.81 -29.01
CA ALA A 9 11.41 -15.02 -27.94
C ALA A 9 9.97 -15.51 -27.70
N ALA A 10 9.71 -15.98 -26.48
CA ALA A 10 8.37 -16.28 -26.02
C ALA A 10 7.55 -14.99 -26.05
N ALA A 11 6.83 -14.77 -27.14
CA ALA A 11 5.71 -13.86 -27.18
C ALA A 11 4.70 -14.38 -26.16
N GLY A 12 4.59 -13.68 -25.03
CA GLY A 12 3.59 -13.96 -24.01
C GLY A 12 2.23 -14.02 -24.66
N ALA A 13 1.54 -15.14 -24.51
CA ALA A 13 0.17 -15.29 -24.95
C ALA A 13 -0.68 -14.31 -24.13
N ILE A 14 -0.96 -13.14 -24.70
CA ILE A 14 -2.04 -12.27 -24.26
C ILE A 14 -3.30 -13.10 -24.48
N ASP A 15 -3.86 -13.65 -23.40
CA ASP A 15 -5.18 -14.25 -23.46
C ASP A 15 -6.12 -13.17 -23.99
N THR A 16 -6.62 -13.36 -25.21
CA THR A 16 -7.61 -12.49 -25.87
C THR A 16 -8.99 -12.65 -25.24
N ALA A 17 -9.05 -12.82 -23.91
CA ALA A 17 -10.26 -12.70 -23.15
C ALA A 17 -10.76 -11.25 -23.28
N GLN A 18 -12.04 -11.09 -23.58
CA GLN A 18 -12.65 -9.77 -23.69
C GLN A 18 -12.42 -8.99 -22.39
N ARG A 19 -11.88 -7.78 -22.49
CA ARG A 19 -11.61 -6.93 -21.32
C ARG A 19 -12.93 -6.47 -20.72
N VAL A 20 -13.05 -6.58 -19.38
CA VAL A 20 -14.26 -6.19 -18.64
C VAL A 20 -14.56 -4.72 -18.86
N VAL A 21 -13.52 -3.87 -18.84
CA VAL A 21 -13.64 -2.42 -19.01
C VAL A 21 -14.03 -1.98 -20.42
N GLU A 22 -13.98 -2.87 -21.41
CA GLU A 22 -14.37 -2.59 -22.80
C GLU A 22 -15.84 -2.95 -23.08
N GLN A 23 -16.53 -3.60 -22.13
CA GLN A 23 -17.95 -3.93 -22.25
C GLN A 23 -18.84 -2.72 -21.94
N SER A 24 -19.99 -2.61 -22.60
CA SER A 24 -20.98 -1.54 -22.33
C SER A 24 -21.56 -1.60 -20.92
N ALA A 25 -21.59 -2.77 -20.29
CA ALA A 25 -22.03 -2.93 -18.91
C ALA A 25 -21.11 -2.24 -17.90
N TRP A 26 -19.81 -2.10 -18.18
CA TRP A 26 -18.87 -1.45 -17.27
C TRP A 26 -19.17 0.04 -17.02
N PRO A 27 -19.28 0.92 -18.03
CA PRO A 27 -19.69 2.30 -17.80
C PRO A 27 -21.10 2.41 -17.22
N ALA A 28 -22.00 1.47 -17.52
CA ALA A 28 -23.33 1.42 -16.89
C ALA A 28 -23.24 1.14 -15.38
N LEU A 29 -22.39 0.19 -14.98
CA LEU A 29 -22.10 -0.13 -13.58
C LEU A 29 -21.51 1.08 -12.85
N LYS A 30 -20.45 1.69 -13.40
CA LYS A 30 -19.82 2.90 -12.84
C LYS A 30 -20.84 4.01 -12.62
N ASN A 31 -21.62 4.34 -13.64
CA ASN A 31 -22.60 5.43 -13.54
C ASN A 31 -23.67 5.15 -12.48
N ALA A 32 -24.16 3.90 -12.37
CA ALA A 32 -25.14 3.53 -11.36
C ALA A 32 -24.56 3.58 -9.94
N VAL A 33 -23.31 3.16 -9.76
CA VAL A 33 -22.59 3.29 -8.49
C VAL A 33 -22.39 4.76 -8.14
N GLU A 34 -21.90 5.59 -9.06
CA GLU A 34 -21.71 7.03 -8.85
C GLU A 34 -23.01 7.79 -8.57
N GLU A 35 -24.15 7.28 -9.04
CA GLU A 35 -25.47 7.82 -8.69
C GLU A 35 -25.85 7.50 -7.23
N ILE A 36 -25.49 6.31 -6.73
CA ILE A 36 -25.80 5.86 -5.36
C ILE A 36 -24.91 6.55 -4.32
N ARG A 37 -23.62 6.73 -4.62
CA ARG A 37 -22.60 7.19 -3.65
C ARG A 37 -22.97 8.46 -2.87
N PRO A 38 -23.49 9.53 -3.50
CA PRO A 38 -23.83 10.77 -2.78
C PRO A 38 -24.97 10.62 -1.78
N TRP A 39 -25.77 9.55 -1.86
CA TRP A 39 -26.89 9.29 -0.96
C TRP A 39 -26.49 8.50 0.28
N GLN A 40 -25.25 7.98 0.32
CA GLN A 40 -24.80 7.14 1.42
C GLN A 40 -24.29 7.97 2.60
N SER A 41 -24.73 7.59 3.79
CA SER A 41 -24.16 7.96 5.08
C SER A 41 -22.76 7.36 5.24
N LYS A 42 -22.05 7.77 6.30
CA LYS A 42 -20.66 7.33 6.58
C LYS A 42 -20.47 5.82 6.69
N ASP A 43 -21.51 5.11 7.13
CA ASP A 43 -21.51 3.65 7.28
C ASP A 43 -21.98 2.90 6.03
N GLY A 44 -22.32 3.63 4.96
CA GLY A 44 -22.81 3.11 3.68
C GLY A 44 -24.32 2.96 3.59
N SER A 45 -25.08 3.20 4.68
CA SER A 45 -26.54 3.22 4.65
C SER A 45 -27.09 4.42 3.89
N ILE A 46 -28.38 4.40 3.52
CA ILE A 46 -29.06 5.55 2.92
C ILE A 46 -30.16 6.01 3.86
N ASP A 47 -30.04 7.23 4.35
CA ASP A 47 -31.06 7.87 5.20
C ASP A 47 -32.13 8.53 4.33
N PHE A 48 -33.30 7.89 4.24
CA PHE A 48 -34.42 8.41 3.46
C PHE A 48 -35.18 9.56 4.13
N ASP A 49 -34.92 9.82 5.41
CA ASP A 49 -35.53 10.92 6.15
C ASP A 49 -34.65 12.19 6.12
N ALA A 50 -33.44 12.10 5.58
CA ALA A 50 -32.53 13.23 5.45
C ALA A 50 -33.01 14.28 4.43
N ASP A 51 -32.69 15.55 4.68
CA ASP A 51 -33.00 16.65 3.76
C ASP A 51 -32.31 16.41 2.40
N GLY A 52 -33.11 16.36 1.33
CA GLY A 52 -32.62 16.12 -0.03
C GLY A 52 -32.40 14.64 -0.37
N ALA A 53 -32.84 13.71 0.49
CA ALA A 53 -32.78 12.28 0.20
C ALA A 53 -33.51 11.91 -1.10
N PRO A 54 -32.98 10.95 -1.87
CA PRO A 54 -33.66 10.42 -3.05
C PRO A 54 -34.94 9.68 -2.65
N ALA A 55 -35.89 9.55 -3.59
CA ALA A 55 -37.01 8.65 -3.40
C ALA A 55 -36.51 7.19 -3.31
N PRO A 56 -37.04 6.33 -2.41
CA PRO A 56 -36.62 4.93 -2.32
C PRO A 56 -36.70 4.15 -3.65
N ALA A 57 -37.67 4.48 -4.51
CA ALA A 57 -37.80 3.89 -5.83
C ALA A 57 -36.63 4.25 -6.77
N THR A 58 -36.08 5.47 -6.66
CA THR A 58 -34.92 5.91 -7.43
C THR A 58 -33.67 5.12 -7.04
N VAL A 59 -33.45 4.94 -5.72
CA VAL A 59 -32.31 4.15 -5.22
C VAL A 59 -32.42 2.69 -5.66
N ARG A 60 -33.61 2.09 -5.59
CA ARG A 60 -33.86 0.73 -6.10
C ARG A 60 -33.54 0.62 -7.59
N ALA A 61 -34.00 1.56 -8.41
CA ALA A 61 -33.73 1.56 -9.84
C ALA A 61 -32.23 1.73 -10.17
N ALA A 62 -31.50 2.53 -9.39
CA ALA A 62 -30.04 2.63 -9.52
C ALA A 62 -29.35 1.30 -9.15
N LEU A 63 -29.75 0.68 -8.03
CA LEU A 63 -29.20 -0.61 -7.62
C LEU A 63 -29.54 -1.74 -8.59
N ASP A 64 -30.74 -1.75 -9.18
CA ASP A 64 -31.13 -2.72 -10.20
C ASP A 64 -30.21 -2.63 -11.43
N ARG A 65 -29.75 -1.42 -11.80
CA ARG A 65 -28.74 -1.24 -12.85
C ARG A 65 -27.36 -1.76 -12.44
N VAL A 66 -26.95 -1.58 -11.18
CA VAL A 66 -25.72 -2.20 -10.64
C VAL A 66 -25.80 -3.72 -10.78
N ILE A 67 -26.89 -4.33 -10.32
CA ILE A 67 -27.12 -5.78 -10.37
C ILE A 67 -27.11 -6.28 -11.82
N ALA A 68 -27.85 -5.63 -12.73
CA ALA A 68 -27.91 -6.02 -14.13
C ALA A 68 -26.54 -5.97 -14.81
N ALA A 69 -25.75 -4.92 -14.54
CA ALA A 69 -24.40 -4.80 -15.09
C ALA A 69 -23.44 -5.86 -14.53
N VAL A 70 -23.53 -6.19 -13.23
CA VAL A 70 -22.77 -7.30 -12.64
C VAL A 70 -23.16 -8.64 -13.30
N GLU A 71 -24.46 -8.90 -13.48
CA GLU A 71 -24.95 -10.12 -14.14
C GLU A 71 -24.50 -10.22 -15.62
N GLU A 72 -24.38 -9.10 -16.33
CA GLU A 72 -23.88 -9.03 -17.71
C GLU A 72 -22.37 -9.23 -17.81
N LEU A 73 -21.59 -8.73 -16.85
CA LEU A 73 -20.13 -8.87 -16.82
C LEU A 73 -19.66 -10.22 -16.27
N ALA A 74 -20.42 -10.84 -15.36
CA ALA A 74 -20.04 -12.08 -14.67
C ALA A 74 -19.64 -13.25 -15.59
N PRO A 75 -20.26 -13.47 -16.77
CA PRO A 75 -19.85 -14.53 -17.70
C PRO A 75 -18.41 -14.39 -18.23
N LEU A 76 -17.84 -13.19 -18.22
CA LEU A 76 -16.44 -12.96 -18.60
C LEU A 76 -15.45 -13.41 -17.51
N LEU A 77 -15.95 -13.61 -16.29
CA LEU A 77 -15.16 -13.89 -15.10
C LEU A 77 -15.64 -15.19 -14.43
N PRO A 78 -15.56 -16.34 -15.12
CA PRO A 78 -16.13 -17.60 -14.63
C PRO A 78 -15.48 -18.10 -13.34
N HIS A 79 -14.23 -17.73 -13.07
CA HIS A 79 -13.53 -18.05 -11.82
C HIS A 79 -14.16 -17.37 -10.59
N ASP A 80 -14.83 -16.23 -10.78
CA ASP A 80 -15.50 -15.46 -9.72
C ASP A 80 -17.03 -15.71 -9.70
N ALA A 81 -17.54 -16.69 -10.44
CA ALA A 81 -18.99 -16.89 -10.58
C ALA A 81 -19.72 -17.14 -9.25
N ALA A 82 -19.07 -17.76 -8.26
CA ALA A 82 -19.63 -17.93 -6.92
C ALA A 82 -19.75 -16.59 -6.18
N TYR A 83 -18.72 -15.76 -6.28
CA TYR A 83 -18.71 -14.40 -5.75
C TYR A 83 -19.79 -13.54 -6.39
N HIS A 84 -19.87 -13.47 -7.72
CA HIS A 84 -20.86 -12.63 -8.40
C HIS A 84 -22.31 -13.01 -8.05
N ARG A 85 -22.61 -14.31 -7.89
CA ARG A 85 -23.93 -14.76 -7.43
C ARG A 85 -24.23 -14.31 -6.00
N ALA A 86 -23.27 -14.45 -5.09
CA ALA A 86 -23.43 -14.01 -3.70
C ALA A 86 -23.57 -12.49 -3.62
N LEU A 87 -22.80 -11.74 -4.41
CA LEU A 87 -22.85 -10.28 -4.50
C LEU A 87 -24.25 -9.80 -4.91
N VAL A 88 -24.85 -10.40 -5.94
CA VAL A 88 -26.20 -10.08 -6.37
C VAL A 88 -27.23 -10.35 -5.27
N VAL A 89 -27.06 -11.43 -4.50
CA VAL A 89 -27.93 -11.73 -3.34
C VAL A 89 -27.78 -10.68 -2.24
N ASP A 90 -26.55 -10.31 -1.89
CA ASP A 90 -26.27 -9.29 -0.87
C ASP A 90 -26.85 -7.92 -1.26
N LEU A 91 -26.68 -7.50 -2.52
CA LEU A 91 -27.27 -6.26 -3.05
C LEU A 91 -28.81 -6.29 -2.97
N ARG A 92 -29.44 -7.38 -3.42
CA ARG A 92 -30.91 -7.53 -3.35
C ARG A 92 -31.41 -7.52 -1.91
N ARG A 93 -30.69 -8.14 -0.98
CA ARG A 93 -30.99 -8.11 0.46
C ARG A 93 -30.93 -6.68 0.99
N TRP A 94 -29.86 -5.94 0.69
CA TRP A 94 -29.69 -4.55 1.12
C TRP A 94 -30.89 -3.67 0.70
N ALA A 95 -31.37 -3.82 -0.54
CA ALA A 95 -32.58 -3.13 -0.98
C ALA A 95 -33.85 -3.62 -0.29
N ALA A 96 -34.04 -4.93 -0.13
CA ALA A 96 -35.22 -5.51 0.51
C ALA A 96 -35.38 -5.05 1.96
N GLU A 97 -34.25 -4.86 2.66
CA GLU A 97 -34.17 -4.42 4.05
C GLU A 97 -34.18 -2.89 4.21
N GLY A 98 -34.33 -2.14 3.12
CA GLY A 98 -34.53 -0.69 3.15
C GLY A 98 -33.26 0.16 3.17
N PHE A 99 -32.15 -0.37 2.65
CA PHE A 99 -30.87 0.34 2.54
C PHE A 99 -30.24 0.78 3.87
N GLY A 100 -30.36 -0.06 4.91
CA GLY A 100 -29.61 0.08 6.16
C GLY A 100 -28.08 -0.06 5.97
N VAL A 101 -27.32 -0.33 7.04
CA VAL A 101 -25.88 -0.59 6.90
C VAL A 101 -25.67 -1.79 5.96
N PRO A 102 -24.89 -1.67 4.86
CA PRO A 102 -24.71 -2.79 3.93
C PRO A 102 -24.02 -3.98 4.59
N ASP A 103 -24.43 -5.18 4.20
CA ASP A 103 -23.81 -6.45 4.62
C ASP A 103 -23.42 -7.28 3.40
N PHE A 104 -22.12 -7.36 3.15
CA PHE A 104 -21.51 -8.13 2.06
C PHE A 104 -20.75 -9.37 2.55
N LEU A 105 -21.03 -9.87 3.76
CA LEU A 105 -20.22 -10.98 4.32
C LEU A 105 -20.27 -12.23 3.43
N ASP A 106 -21.40 -12.56 2.83
CA ASP A 106 -21.55 -13.79 2.05
C ASP A 106 -20.76 -13.70 0.73
N SER A 107 -20.81 -12.55 0.05
CA SER A 107 -19.99 -12.28 -1.13
C SER A 107 -18.51 -12.12 -0.82
N LEU A 108 -18.14 -11.49 0.30
CA LEU A 108 -16.76 -11.40 0.77
C LEU A 108 -16.13 -12.79 0.95
N LEU A 109 -16.85 -13.71 1.61
CA LEU A 109 -16.35 -15.08 1.82
C LEU A 109 -16.25 -15.87 0.51
N ALA A 110 -17.08 -15.55 -0.49
CA ALA A 110 -17.04 -16.18 -1.80
C ALA A 110 -15.94 -15.62 -2.72
N PHE A 111 -15.46 -14.39 -2.49
CA PHE A 111 -14.38 -13.77 -3.27
C PHE A 111 -13.02 -14.30 -2.78
N GLN A 112 -12.36 -15.10 -3.62
CA GLN A 112 -11.12 -15.82 -3.26
C GLN A 112 -10.00 -15.60 -4.31
N PRO A 113 -9.58 -14.34 -4.56
CA PRO A 113 -8.62 -14.02 -5.62
C PRO A 113 -7.23 -14.66 -5.37
N ALA A 114 -6.87 -14.92 -4.12
CA ALA A 114 -5.61 -15.53 -3.73
C ALA A 114 -5.52 -17.05 -4.03
N LYS A 115 -6.65 -17.74 -4.24
CA LYS A 115 -6.67 -19.20 -4.36
C LYS A 115 -6.07 -19.70 -5.68
N ASP A 116 -6.38 -19.02 -6.78
CA ASP A 116 -6.01 -19.40 -8.15
C ASP A 116 -5.39 -18.19 -8.88
N ARG A 117 -4.36 -17.59 -8.27
CA ARG A 117 -3.63 -16.45 -8.86
C ARG A 117 -3.02 -16.86 -10.20
N ALA A 118 -3.27 -16.05 -11.22
CA ALA A 118 -2.69 -16.21 -12.55
C ALA A 118 -2.39 -14.83 -13.13
N ASP A 119 -1.24 -14.68 -13.77
CA ASP A 119 -0.85 -13.42 -14.39
C ASP A 119 -1.88 -12.95 -15.40
N GLY A 120 -2.21 -11.66 -15.38
CA GLY A 120 -3.19 -11.07 -16.29
C GLY A 120 -4.65 -11.39 -15.96
N ARG A 121 -4.95 -12.19 -14.92
CA ARG A 121 -6.32 -12.54 -14.56
C ARG A 121 -7.10 -11.30 -14.09
N GLN A 122 -8.22 -11.03 -14.74
CA GLN A 122 -9.13 -9.93 -14.38
C GLN A 122 -10.06 -10.34 -13.22
N HIS A 123 -10.43 -9.37 -12.39
CA HIS A 123 -11.51 -9.48 -11.42
C HIS A 123 -12.37 -8.21 -11.44
N LEU A 124 -13.68 -8.36 -11.27
CA LEU A 124 -14.60 -7.26 -11.00
C LEU A 124 -14.89 -7.27 -9.50
N VAL A 125 -14.62 -6.17 -8.81
CA VAL A 125 -14.86 -6.03 -7.37
C VAL A 125 -15.92 -4.96 -7.15
N VAL A 126 -17.03 -5.32 -6.51
CA VAL A 126 -18.09 -4.39 -6.10
C VAL A 126 -18.44 -4.64 -4.65
N PHE A 127 -18.26 -3.63 -3.80
CA PHE A 127 -18.55 -3.68 -2.36
C PHE A 127 -18.87 -2.30 -1.82
N ALA A 128 -19.62 -2.21 -0.72
CA ALA A 128 -19.57 -1.02 0.13
C ALA A 128 -18.31 -1.08 1.01
N MET A 129 -17.37 -0.16 0.81
CA MET A 129 -16.07 -0.15 1.50
C MET A 129 -15.54 1.26 1.69
N TYR A 130 -14.63 1.45 2.64
CA TYR A 130 -13.80 2.65 2.72
C TYR A 130 -12.45 2.40 2.03
N THR A 131 -11.75 3.44 1.60
CA THR A 131 -10.42 3.29 0.96
C THR A 131 -9.32 3.84 1.88
N GLN A 132 -8.34 3.00 2.23
CA GLN A 132 -7.21 3.42 3.08
C GLN A 132 -6.42 4.53 2.38
N ASN A 133 -6.01 5.58 3.10
CA ASN A 133 -5.40 6.78 2.52
C ASN A 133 -6.27 7.47 1.45
N GLY A 134 -7.58 7.22 1.45
CA GLY A 134 -8.55 7.79 0.53
C GLY A 134 -9.80 8.26 1.25
N ASN A 135 -10.95 7.66 0.93
CA ASN A 135 -12.24 7.99 1.52
C ASN A 135 -12.44 7.19 2.83
N PRO A 136 -12.60 7.85 3.99
CA PRO A 136 -12.83 7.15 5.26
C PRO A 136 -14.26 6.63 5.43
N ASP A 137 -15.19 7.12 4.61
CA ASP A 137 -16.60 6.71 4.64
C ASP A 137 -16.79 5.46 3.77
N ARG A 138 -17.75 4.62 4.15
CA ARG A 138 -18.12 3.44 3.36
C ARG A 138 -19.04 3.85 2.23
N ASN A 139 -18.61 3.60 1.01
CA ASN A 139 -19.41 3.83 -0.19
C ASN A 139 -19.43 2.57 -1.05
N LEU A 140 -20.51 2.37 -1.80
CA LEU A 140 -20.52 1.38 -2.86
C LEU A 140 -19.49 1.81 -3.90
N GLU A 141 -18.52 0.96 -4.19
CA GLU A 141 -17.44 1.21 -5.15
C GLU A 141 -17.33 0.02 -6.09
N ALA A 142 -16.93 0.28 -7.34
CA ALA A 142 -16.64 -0.74 -8.34
C ALA A 142 -15.22 -0.57 -8.88
N VAL A 143 -14.46 -1.65 -8.92
CA VAL A 143 -13.09 -1.68 -9.42
C VAL A 143 -12.92 -2.88 -10.34
N VAL A 144 -12.37 -2.67 -11.53
CA VAL A 144 -11.81 -3.77 -12.32
C VAL A 144 -10.32 -3.77 -12.10
N LEU A 145 -9.80 -4.92 -11.67
CA LEU A 145 -8.39 -5.11 -11.39
C LEU A 145 -7.83 -6.27 -12.21
N ARG A 146 -6.52 -6.27 -12.39
CA ARG A 146 -5.79 -7.35 -13.05
C ARG A 146 -4.67 -7.86 -12.15
N MET A 147 -4.58 -9.17 -11.99
CA MET A 147 -3.55 -9.83 -11.21
C MET A 147 -2.18 -9.72 -11.90
N VAL A 148 -1.15 -9.39 -11.13
CA VAL A 148 0.26 -9.43 -11.53
C VAL A 148 0.88 -10.62 -10.82
N TRP A 149 1.03 -11.72 -11.54
CA TRP A 149 1.53 -12.98 -10.99
C TRP A 149 2.42 -13.73 -11.99
N PRO A 150 3.46 -13.08 -12.54
CA PRO A 150 4.34 -13.70 -13.51
C PRO A 150 5.05 -14.93 -12.91
N GLU A 151 5.47 -15.86 -13.76
CA GLU A 151 6.05 -17.15 -13.34
C GLU A 151 7.21 -17.00 -12.35
N TRP A 152 8.08 -16.01 -12.55
CA TRP A 152 9.21 -15.77 -11.64
C TRP A 152 8.75 -15.36 -10.23
N LEU A 153 7.67 -14.60 -10.11
CA LEU A 153 7.11 -14.17 -8.83
C LEU A 153 6.43 -15.36 -8.14
N ALA A 154 5.65 -16.14 -8.89
CA ALA A 154 5.03 -17.36 -8.41
C ALA A 154 6.07 -18.36 -7.88
N GLN A 155 7.20 -18.52 -8.60
CA GLN A 155 8.30 -19.36 -8.16
C GLN A 155 8.96 -18.85 -6.87
N LEU A 156 9.17 -17.53 -6.74
CA LEU A 156 9.74 -16.93 -5.54
C LEU A 156 8.81 -17.09 -4.33
N GLU A 157 7.51 -16.89 -4.50
CA GLU A 157 6.50 -17.12 -3.44
C GLU A 157 6.53 -18.58 -2.97
N ALA A 158 6.46 -19.52 -3.92
CA ALA A 158 6.42 -20.95 -3.62
C ALA A 158 7.70 -21.51 -2.97
N THR A 159 8.85 -20.85 -3.14
CA THR A 159 10.15 -21.42 -2.74
C THR A 159 10.93 -20.61 -1.70
N ARG A 160 10.69 -19.30 -1.58
CA ARG A 160 11.48 -18.41 -0.72
C ARG A 160 10.64 -17.49 0.16
N TYR A 161 9.53 -16.97 -0.38
CA TYR A 161 8.73 -15.93 0.26
C TYR A 161 7.26 -16.32 0.32
N ASP A 162 6.95 -17.40 1.04
CA ASP A 162 5.58 -17.90 1.19
C ASP A 162 4.65 -16.79 1.69
N ASN A 163 3.64 -16.48 0.88
CA ASN A 163 2.63 -15.48 1.20
C ASN A 163 1.32 -15.83 0.49
N PRO A 164 0.60 -16.86 0.99
CA PRO A 164 -0.57 -17.39 0.29
C PRO A 164 -1.74 -16.41 0.22
N LEU A 165 -1.75 -15.32 0.99
CA LEU A 165 -2.83 -14.34 1.02
C LEU A 165 -2.55 -13.13 0.10
N PHE A 166 -1.30 -12.86 -0.21
CA PHE A 166 -0.92 -11.70 -1.02
C PHE A 166 -1.43 -11.81 -2.46
N CYS A 167 -1.92 -10.69 -2.99
CA CYS A 167 -2.32 -10.51 -4.36
C CYS A 167 -1.69 -9.21 -4.91
N GLY A 168 -0.71 -9.35 -5.80
CA GLY A 168 -0.23 -8.23 -6.61
C GLY A 168 -1.27 -7.88 -7.67
N ILE A 169 -1.77 -6.65 -7.70
CA ILE A 169 -2.86 -6.24 -8.59
C ILE A 169 -2.56 -4.90 -9.26
N THR A 170 -3.27 -4.61 -10.35
CA THR A 170 -3.23 -3.34 -11.06
C THR A 170 -4.63 -2.84 -11.37
N PHE A 171 -4.81 -1.54 -11.52
CA PHE A 171 -6.08 -0.97 -11.95
C PHE A 171 -6.30 -1.16 -13.46
N GLU A 172 -7.48 -1.65 -13.85
CA GLU A 172 -7.96 -1.49 -15.22
C GLU A 172 -8.85 -0.25 -15.37
N ASP A 173 -9.82 -0.07 -14.46
CA ASP A 173 -10.64 1.14 -14.29
C ASP A 173 -11.37 1.04 -12.93
N PHE A 174 -11.89 2.15 -12.42
CA PHE A 174 -12.54 2.24 -11.11
C PHE A 174 -13.57 3.37 -11.01
N THR A 175 -14.40 3.32 -9.96
CA THR A 175 -15.21 4.44 -9.47
C THR A 175 -14.39 5.39 -8.62
N THR A 176 -14.84 6.63 -8.48
CA THR A 176 -14.07 7.76 -7.94
C THR A 176 -13.65 7.59 -6.47
N GLY A 177 -14.12 6.57 -5.73
CA GLY A 177 -13.56 6.22 -4.41
C GLY A 177 -12.09 5.79 -4.45
N TYR A 178 -11.63 5.32 -5.61
CA TYR A 178 -10.22 5.03 -5.89
C TYR A 178 -9.49 6.16 -6.62
N ASP A 179 -10.15 7.29 -6.93
CA ASP A 179 -9.48 8.53 -7.36
C ASP A 179 -8.88 9.28 -6.15
N THR A 180 -8.00 8.58 -5.45
CA THR A 180 -7.44 8.95 -4.14
C THR A 180 -5.98 8.48 -4.01
N ASN A 181 -5.41 8.59 -2.81
CA ASN A 181 -4.09 8.04 -2.53
C ASN A 181 -4.11 6.54 -2.18
N SER A 182 -5.27 5.89 -2.13
CA SER A 182 -5.36 4.47 -1.80
C SER A 182 -4.62 3.59 -2.80
N ALA A 183 -3.80 2.65 -2.34
CA ALA A 183 -3.09 1.70 -3.19
C ALA A 183 -3.30 0.26 -2.71
N VAL A 184 -4.37 0.01 -1.96
CA VAL A 184 -4.69 -1.30 -1.41
C VAL A 184 -6.16 -1.64 -1.63
N LEU A 185 -6.45 -2.94 -1.66
CA LEU A 185 -7.78 -3.50 -1.56
C LEU A 185 -7.71 -4.57 -0.48
N PHE A 186 -8.24 -4.26 0.70
CA PHE A 186 -8.21 -5.18 1.84
C PHE A 186 -9.63 -5.55 2.27
N PRO A 187 -9.87 -6.82 2.60
CA PRO A 187 -11.20 -7.31 2.96
C PRO A 187 -11.75 -6.66 4.24
N GLU A 188 -10.89 -6.20 5.15
CA GLU A 188 -11.25 -5.45 6.37
C GLU A 188 -11.99 -4.13 6.10
N THR A 189 -11.87 -3.60 4.88
CA THR A 189 -12.51 -2.33 4.52
C THR A 189 -13.99 -2.47 4.20
N ILE A 190 -14.42 -3.69 3.88
CA ILE A 190 -15.75 -3.99 3.37
C ILE A 190 -16.79 -3.99 4.50
N ALA A 191 -17.98 -3.49 4.20
CA ALA A 191 -19.13 -3.48 5.10
C ALA A 191 -19.69 -4.90 5.25
N VAL A 192 -19.65 -5.43 6.47
CA VAL A 192 -20.10 -6.77 6.83
C VAL A 192 -20.85 -6.73 8.16
N ARG A 193 -21.83 -7.62 8.34
CA ARG A 193 -22.56 -7.78 9.62
C ARG A 193 -21.64 -8.17 10.77
N GLU A 194 -20.60 -8.94 10.49
CA GLU A 194 -19.58 -9.38 11.44
C GLU A 194 -18.26 -9.60 10.69
N ALA A 195 -17.13 -9.30 11.34
CA ALA A 195 -15.82 -9.53 10.75
C ALA A 195 -15.54 -11.05 10.66
N PRO A 196 -15.07 -11.56 9.50
CA PRO A 196 -14.61 -12.94 9.39
C PRO A 196 -13.54 -13.28 10.43
N GLU A 197 -13.53 -14.53 10.91
CA GLU A 197 -12.48 -14.99 11.84
C GLU A 197 -11.08 -14.90 11.22
N ARG A 198 -10.99 -15.10 9.90
CA ARG A 198 -9.77 -15.02 9.10
C ARG A 198 -10.08 -14.44 7.73
N PHE A 199 -9.21 -13.57 7.27
CA PHE A 199 -9.19 -13.10 5.89
C PHE A 199 -8.38 -14.05 5.02
N SER A 200 -8.71 -14.12 3.73
CA SER A 200 -8.09 -15.06 2.78
C SER A 200 -7.31 -14.40 1.66
N TRP A 201 -7.27 -13.06 1.62
CA TRP A 201 -6.55 -12.31 0.60
C TRP A 201 -6.25 -10.87 1.04
N GLY A 202 -5.23 -10.26 0.45
CA GLY A 202 -4.93 -8.83 0.54
C GLY A 202 -4.31 -8.34 -0.76
N GLY A 203 -4.92 -7.32 -1.36
CA GLY A 203 -4.51 -6.78 -2.67
C GLY A 203 -3.72 -5.49 -2.55
N ILE A 204 -2.59 -5.38 -3.26
CA ILE A 204 -1.80 -4.15 -3.34
C ILE A 204 -1.63 -3.74 -4.82
N PHE A 205 -1.95 -2.48 -5.12
CA PHE A 205 -1.95 -1.92 -6.47
C PHE A 205 -0.55 -1.47 -6.89
N CYS A 206 0.24 -2.40 -7.41
CA CYS A 206 1.65 -2.15 -7.75
C CYS A 206 1.81 -1.16 -8.91
N ASP A 207 0.84 -1.02 -9.82
CA ASP A 207 0.86 -0.02 -10.90
C ASP A 207 0.82 1.41 -10.38
N ARG A 208 -0.01 1.64 -9.36
CA ARG A 208 -0.19 2.94 -8.74
C ARG A 208 1.04 3.33 -7.93
N GLU A 209 1.60 2.40 -7.15
CA GLU A 209 2.83 2.66 -6.41
C GLU A 209 4.01 2.88 -7.37
N ALA A 210 4.13 2.08 -8.43
CA ALA A 210 5.11 2.29 -9.49
C ALA A 210 4.96 3.66 -10.17
N ALA A 211 3.75 4.06 -10.56
CA ALA A 211 3.51 5.35 -11.21
C ALA A 211 3.84 6.53 -10.28
N ARG A 212 3.54 6.41 -8.98
CA ARG A 212 3.92 7.40 -7.96
C ARG A 212 5.42 7.50 -7.80
N PHE A 213 6.07 6.35 -7.64
CA PHE A 213 7.49 6.24 -7.50
C PHE A 213 8.21 6.95 -8.65
N ARG A 214 7.83 6.64 -9.90
CA ARG A 214 8.42 7.26 -11.08
C ARG A 214 8.29 8.78 -11.05
N ARG A 215 7.05 9.28 -10.90
CA ARG A 215 6.74 10.71 -10.90
C ARG A 215 7.47 11.48 -9.79
N VAL A 216 7.50 10.94 -8.58
CA VAL A 216 8.12 11.61 -7.43
C VAL A 216 9.64 11.48 -7.48
N THR A 217 10.17 10.34 -7.93
CA THR A 217 11.61 10.11 -8.08
C THR A 217 12.21 11.03 -9.13
N GLU A 218 11.61 11.15 -10.31
CA GLU A 218 12.07 12.09 -11.36
C GLU A 218 12.17 13.52 -10.81
N ALA A 219 11.10 14.02 -10.19
CA ALA A 219 11.08 15.36 -9.61
C ALA A 219 12.11 15.52 -8.48
N SER A 220 12.28 14.50 -7.64
CA SER A 220 13.24 14.52 -6.53
C SER A 220 14.67 14.56 -7.05
N VAL A 221 14.98 13.78 -8.07
CA VAL A 221 16.29 13.74 -8.75
C VAL A 221 16.63 15.13 -9.30
N ASP A 222 15.70 15.78 -9.98
CA ASP A 222 15.90 17.11 -10.54
C ASP A 222 16.08 18.19 -9.46
N ILE A 223 15.23 18.18 -8.43
CA ILE A 223 15.28 19.16 -7.33
C ILE A 223 16.57 19.03 -6.53
N LEU A 224 17.05 17.81 -6.33
CA LEU A 224 18.19 17.49 -5.45
C LEU A 224 19.50 17.37 -6.23
N GLY A 225 19.48 17.39 -7.56
CA GLY A 225 20.64 17.20 -8.41
C GLY A 225 21.25 15.80 -8.33
N VAL A 226 20.47 14.78 -7.95
CA VAL A 226 20.99 13.42 -7.75
C VAL A 226 21.45 12.83 -9.09
N HIS A 227 22.62 12.22 -9.13
CA HIS A 227 23.06 11.45 -10.30
C HIS A 227 22.68 9.97 -10.13
N LEU A 228 21.71 9.51 -10.93
CA LEU A 228 21.32 8.09 -10.99
C LEU A 228 22.32 7.27 -11.82
N PRO A 229 22.55 5.99 -11.47
CA PRO A 229 23.09 5.00 -12.41
C PRO A 229 22.21 4.91 -13.67
N ASP A 230 22.81 4.62 -14.82
CA ASP A 230 22.10 4.64 -16.12
C ASP A 230 20.95 3.63 -16.18
N ASP A 231 21.19 2.42 -15.67
CA ASP A 231 20.19 1.34 -15.61
C ASP A 231 18.99 1.68 -14.71
N ILE A 232 19.20 2.49 -13.67
CA ILE A 232 18.15 2.96 -12.77
C ILE A 232 17.41 4.15 -13.36
N ARG A 233 18.09 5.02 -14.11
CA ARG A 233 17.42 6.06 -14.89
C ARG A 233 16.45 5.43 -15.89
N GLU A 234 16.86 4.35 -16.56
CA GLU A 234 15.98 3.57 -17.44
C GLU A 234 14.80 2.95 -16.67
N MET A 235 15.05 2.36 -15.49
CA MET A 235 13.98 1.84 -14.62
C MET A 235 12.93 2.90 -14.29
N VAL A 236 13.35 4.10 -13.86
CA VAL A 236 12.43 5.20 -13.52
C VAL A 236 11.58 5.61 -14.73
N GLY A 237 12.12 5.47 -15.95
CA GLY A 237 11.37 5.70 -17.18
C GLY A 237 10.39 4.59 -17.57
N ASP A 238 10.46 3.40 -16.95
CA ASP A 238 9.74 2.19 -17.35
C ASP A 238 8.68 1.77 -16.31
N GLN A 239 7.40 1.96 -16.67
CA GLN A 239 6.26 1.61 -15.82
C GLN A 239 6.27 0.14 -15.41
N GLN A 240 6.47 -0.76 -16.38
CA GLN A 240 6.33 -2.19 -16.18
C GLN A 240 7.48 -2.73 -15.34
N ARG A 241 8.71 -2.22 -15.55
CA ARG A 241 9.85 -2.58 -14.70
C ARG A 241 9.66 -2.11 -13.26
N CYS A 242 9.13 -0.90 -13.05
CA CYS A 242 8.76 -0.44 -11.71
C CYS A 242 7.67 -1.34 -11.09
N GLU A 243 6.62 -1.70 -11.82
CA GLU A 243 5.57 -2.63 -11.34
C GLU A 243 6.14 -3.96 -10.85
N GLN A 244 7.10 -4.53 -11.58
CA GLN A 244 7.80 -5.75 -11.17
C GLN A 244 8.60 -5.57 -9.88
N ALA A 245 9.21 -4.40 -9.68
CA ALA A 245 9.88 -4.07 -8.43
C ALA A 245 8.88 -3.96 -7.27
N PHE A 246 7.79 -3.22 -7.45
CA PHE A 246 6.77 -3.04 -6.40
C PHE A 246 6.09 -4.34 -6.01
N VAL A 247 5.69 -5.18 -6.97
CA VAL A 247 5.04 -6.46 -6.64
C VAL A 247 5.95 -7.41 -5.86
N LEU A 248 7.26 -7.41 -6.15
CA LEU A 248 8.24 -8.18 -5.39
C LEU A 248 8.46 -7.58 -3.99
N TRP A 249 8.62 -6.25 -3.91
CA TRP A 249 8.76 -5.55 -2.64
C TRP A 249 7.56 -5.83 -1.74
N ASP A 250 6.34 -5.61 -2.23
CA ASP A 250 5.09 -5.79 -1.51
C ASP A 250 4.93 -7.23 -1.01
N MET A 251 5.23 -8.23 -1.84
CA MET A 251 5.16 -9.65 -1.44
C MET A 251 6.06 -9.97 -0.23
N VAL A 252 7.31 -9.49 -0.26
CA VAL A 252 8.28 -9.74 0.82
C VAL A 252 7.99 -8.88 2.05
N HIS A 253 7.58 -7.62 1.85
CA HIS A 253 7.19 -6.72 2.93
C HIS A 253 6.00 -7.27 3.71
N ASP A 254 4.89 -7.58 3.03
CA ASP A 254 3.66 -8.04 3.67
C ASP A 254 3.89 -9.35 4.43
N ARG A 255 4.66 -10.27 3.82
CA ARG A 255 5.10 -11.50 4.49
C ARG A 255 5.84 -11.20 5.79
N THR A 256 6.68 -10.17 5.81
CA THR A 256 7.56 -9.86 6.95
C THR A 256 6.80 -9.44 8.21
N HIS A 257 5.59 -8.87 8.09
CA HIS A 257 4.74 -8.59 9.26
C HIS A 257 4.44 -9.84 10.11
N SER A 258 4.48 -11.03 9.50
CA SER A 258 4.17 -12.31 10.14
C SER A 258 5.40 -13.19 10.38
N HIS A 259 6.61 -12.72 10.05
CA HIS A 259 7.83 -13.52 10.05
C HIS A 259 9.02 -12.83 10.75
N GLY A 260 9.97 -13.65 11.22
CA GLY A 260 11.18 -13.21 11.90
C GLY A 260 11.01 -13.01 13.41
N ASP A 261 11.92 -12.27 14.03
CA ASP A 261 11.83 -11.86 15.43
C ASP A 261 10.71 -10.80 15.57
N LEU A 262 9.49 -11.27 15.81
CA LEU A 262 8.29 -10.43 15.85
C LEU A 262 8.24 -9.51 17.07
N PRO A 263 7.62 -8.32 16.97
CA PRO A 263 7.34 -7.48 18.13
C PRO A 263 6.53 -8.27 19.15
N PHE A 264 6.86 -8.08 20.43
CA PHE A 264 6.24 -8.81 21.54
C PHE A 264 4.73 -8.52 21.65
N ASP A 265 3.91 -9.41 21.08
CA ASP A 265 2.64 -9.91 21.63
C ASP A 265 2.32 -11.26 20.94
N PRO A 266 2.69 -12.42 21.53
CA PRO A 266 2.45 -13.74 20.94
C PRO A 266 0.94 -14.08 20.81
N PHE A 267 0.06 -13.22 21.32
CA PHE A 267 -1.39 -13.33 21.20
C PHE A 267 -1.98 -12.37 20.17
N MET A 268 -1.15 -11.59 19.47
CA MET A 268 -1.55 -10.68 18.38
C MET A 268 -2.72 -9.77 18.75
N ILE A 269 -2.81 -9.36 20.02
CA ILE A 269 -3.90 -8.49 20.47
C ILE A 269 -3.63 -7.12 19.85
N LYS A 270 -4.59 -6.60 19.07
CA LYS A 270 -4.55 -5.23 18.53
C LYS A 270 -4.46 -4.24 19.70
N GLN A 271 -3.25 -3.82 20.04
CA GLN A 271 -2.98 -2.91 21.13
C GLN A 271 -2.49 -1.57 20.59
N ARG A 272 -3.03 -0.49 21.14
CA ARG A 272 -2.61 0.87 20.80
C ARG A 272 -1.16 1.09 21.24
N GLN A 273 -0.29 1.40 20.30
CA GLN A 273 1.12 1.73 20.51
C GLN A 273 1.39 3.20 20.18
N PRO A 274 2.53 3.77 20.60
CA PRO A 274 2.96 5.06 20.09
C PRO A 274 3.39 4.96 18.61
N PHE A 275 3.22 6.04 17.82
CA PHE A 275 3.35 5.97 16.36
C PHE A 275 4.76 5.58 15.86
N TRP A 276 5.80 5.83 16.66
CA TRP A 276 7.15 5.40 16.30
C TRP A 276 7.35 3.88 16.32
N MET A 277 6.55 3.13 17.08
CA MET A 277 6.58 1.67 17.02
C MET A 277 6.04 1.17 15.68
N TYR A 278 4.96 1.76 15.18
CA TYR A 278 4.46 1.45 13.83
C TYR A 278 5.49 1.87 12.79
N GLY A 279 6.12 3.04 12.94
CA GLY A 279 7.14 3.51 11.99
C GLY A 279 8.37 2.61 11.92
N LEU A 280 8.79 2.05 13.05
CA LEU A 280 9.85 1.04 13.10
C LEU A 280 9.43 -0.31 12.54
N GLU A 281 8.16 -0.71 12.71
CA GLU A 281 7.65 -1.96 12.15
C GLU A 281 7.58 -1.91 10.62
N GLU A 282 7.02 -0.85 10.07
CA GLU A 282 6.98 -0.64 8.63
C GLU A 282 8.38 -0.53 8.02
N LEU A 283 9.28 0.20 8.70
CA LEU A 283 10.67 0.28 8.26
C LEU A 283 11.38 -1.08 8.36
N ARG A 284 11.14 -1.87 9.42
CA ARG A 284 11.70 -3.24 9.54
C ARG A 284 11.29 -4.11 8.37
N CYS A 285 10.00 -4.08 7.99
CA CYS A 285 9.48 -4.86 6.87
C CYS A 285 10.11 -4.45 5.55
N ASP A 286 10.24 -3.14 5.29
CA ASP A 286 10.92 -2.64 4.09
C ASP A 286 12.41 -2.93 4.04
N LEU A 287 13.10 -2.79 5.16
CA LEU A 287 14.53 -3.07 5.22
C LEU A 287 14.81 -4.58 5.13
N THR A 288 13.85 -5.41 5.52
CA THR A 288 13.89 -6.86 5.28
C THR A 288 13.68 -7.17 3.80
N ALA A 289 12.69 -6.56 3.14
CA ALA A 289 12.50 -6.66 1.70
C ALA A 289 13.74 -6.18 0.92
N PHE A 290 14.34 -5.06 1.33
CA PHE A 290 15.60 -4.54 0.80
C PHE A 290 16.75 -5.55 0.97
N LYS A 291 16.92 -6.11 2.18
CA LYS A 291 17.96 -7.11 2.48
C LYS A 291 17.81 -8.37 1.61
N GLU A 292 16.58 -8.83 1.41
CA GLU A 292 16.29 -9.96 0.53
C GLU A 292 16.52 -9.60 -0.95
N ALA A 293 16.19 -8.38 -1.36
CA ALA A 293 16.44 -7.89 -2.71
C ALA A 293 17.93 -7.84 -3.06
N VAL A 294 18.81 -7.49 -2.12
CA VAL A 294 20.27 -7.59 -2.27
C VAL A 294 20.71 -9.02 -2.57
N LYS A 295 20.11 -10.03 -1.89
CA LYS A 295 20.42 -11.45 -2.15
C LYS A 295 19.90 -11.88 -3.52
N LEU A 296 18.70 -11.44 -3.89
CA LEU A 296 18.09 -11.73 -5.18
C LEU A 296 18.91 -11.17 -6.35
N GLU A 297 19.42 -9.93 -6.23
CA GLU A 297 20.34 -9.35 -7.22
C GLU A 297 21.60 -10.23 -7.38
N ALA A 298 22.21 -10.65 -6.28
CA ALA A 298 23.38 -11.53 -6.30
C ALA A 298 23.09 -12.92 -6.90
N ASP A 299 21.86 -13.42 -6.73
CA ASP A 299 21.37 -14.67 -7.32
C ASP A 299 20.95 -14.53 -8.80
N GLY A 300 21.03 -13.32 -9.37
CA GLY A 300 20.74 -13.06 -10.78
C GLY A 300 19.29 -12.68 -11.09
N PHE A 301 18.47 -12.34 -10.09
CA PHE A 301 17.14 -11.78 -10.29
C PHE A 301 17.23 -10.26 -10.47
N PRO A 302 16.99 -9.70 -11.67
CA PRO A 302 17.17 -8.28 -11.93
C PRO A 302 16.27 -7.39 -11.06
N GLN A 303 15.08 -7.88 -10.69
CA GLN A 303 14.13 -7.17 -9.82
C GLN A 303 14.72 -6.89 -8.43
N GLY A 304 15.70 -7.67 -7.96
CA GLY A 304 16.36 -7.44 -6.68
C GLY A 304 17.13 -6.11 -6.64
N ARG A 305 17.70 -5.69 -7.76
CA ARG A 305 18.32 -4.37 -7.87
C ARG A 305 17.27 -3.26 -7.86
N ASP A 306 16.20 -3.46 -8.60
CA ASP A 306 15.13 -2.48 -8.76
C ASP A 306 14.41 -2.22 -7.43
N VAL A 307 14.12 -3.26 -6.65
CA VAL A 307 13.53 -3.13 -5.30
C VAL A 307 14.41 -2.31 -4.37
N GLN A 308 15.74 -2.49 -4.40
CA GLN A 308 16.63 -1.70 -3.55
C GLN A 308 16.47 -0.19 -3.81
N PHE A 309 16.44 0.21 -5.08
CA PHE A 309 16.27 1.60 -5.46
C PHE A 309 14.85 2.11 -5.18
N ALA A 310 13.82 1.29 -5.41
CA ALA A 310 12.44 1.62 -5.08
C ALA A 310 12.27 1.95 -3.59
N VAL A 311 12.73 1.05 -2.71
CA VAL A 311 12.70 1.23 -1.25
C VAL A 311 13.43 2.51 -0.85
N LEU A 312 14.67 2.69 -1.32
CA LEU A 312 15.50 3.84 -0.95
C LEU A 312 14.82 5.17 -1.32
N PHE A 313 14.34 5.31 -2.56
CA PHE A 313 13.77 6.58 -3.02
C PHE A 313 12.41 6.88 -2.40
N ASP A 314 11.53 5.88 -2.26
CA ASP A 314 10.22 6.13 -1.66
C ASP A 314 10.32 6.44 -0.18
N ARG A 315 11.10 5.65 0.57
CA ARG A 315 11.33 5.92 2.00
C ARG A 315 12.05 7.25 2.19
N MET A 316 13.04 7.60 1.36
CA MET A 316 13.78 8.85 1.58
C MET A 316 13.07 10.10 1.06
N PHE A 317 12.34 10.04 -0.06
CA PHE A 317 11.89 11.26 -0.75
C PHE A 317 10.39 11.39 -0.94
N ARG A 318 9.62 10.28 -0.91
CA ARG A 318 8.16 10.33 -1.06
C ARG A 318 7.44 10.27 0.28
N PHE A 319 7.68 9.24 1.10
CA PHE A 319 6.95 9.02 2.35
C PHE A 319 7.07 10.16 3.37
N PRO A 320 8.26 10.76 3.62
CA PRO A 320 8.40 11.84 4.60
C PRO A 320 7.56 13.08 4.31
N VAL A 321 7.22 13.29 3.04
CA VAL A 321 6.57 14.51 2.53
C VAL A 321 5.16 14.26 1.98
N THR A 322 4.65 13.03 2.10
CA THR A 322 3.30 12.65 1.67
C THR A 322 2.33 12.62 2.86
N GLY A 323 1.11 13.11 2.65
CA GLY A 323 0.04 13.10 3.65
C GLY A 323 0.18 14.15 4.75
N GLU A 324 -0.66 14.04 5.79
CA GLU A 324 -0.58 14.88 6.98
C GLU A 324 0.58 14.48 7.89
N ARG A 325 1.02 15.38 8.78
CA ARG A 325 2.08 15.11 9.77
C ARG A 325 1.55 14.59 11.12
N VAL A 326 0.26 14.31 11.22
CA VAL A 326 -0.36 13.78 12.45
C VAL A 326 -0.08 12.29 12.57
N ARG A 327 0.88 11.92 13.42
CA ARG A 327 1.28 10.54 13.73
C ARG A 327 1.66 9.74 12.48
N ASN A 328 2.26 10.42 11.50
CA ASN A 328 2.68 9.84 10.22
C ASN A 328 3.90 8.94 10.43
N TYR A 329 3.62 7.65 10.61
CA TYR A 329 4.62 6.63 10.91
C TYR A 329 5.49 6.28 9.70
N ASP A 330 4.93 6.27 8.48
CA ASP A 330 5.70 6.03 7.26
C ASP A 330 6.74 7.11 7.01
N GLY A 331 6.33 8.37 7.17
CA GLY A 331 7.22 9.50 7.07
C GLY A 331 8.28 9.52 8.18
N LEU A 332 8.00 8.99 9.36
CA LEU A 332 9.02 8.81 10.41
C LEU A 332 10.08 7.79 9.98
N GLY A 333 9.67 6.61 9.51
CA GLY A 333 10.59 5.56 9.06
C GLY A 333 11.51 6.05 7.93
N GLY A 334 10.94 6.81 6.99
CA GLY A 334 11.69 7.45 5.91
C GLY A 334 12.74 8.46 6.38
N GLN A 335 12.38 9.33 7.32
CA GLN A 335 13.33 10.28 7.93
C GLN A 335 14.46 9.55 8.66
N LEU A 336 14.14 8.46 9.39
CA LEU A 336 15.12 7.67 10.11
C LEU A 336 16.13 7.05 9.15
N LEU A 337 15.68 6.43 8.05
CA LEU A 337 16.56 5.88 7.02
C LEU A 337 17.48 6.95 6.43
N PHE A 338 16.94 8.09 6.02
CA PHE A 338 17.74 9.19 5.47
C PHE A 338 18.78 9.71 6.47
N ALA A 339 18.37 9.94 7.73
CA ALA A 339 19.25 10.42 8.78
C ALA A 339 20.37 9.41 9.09
N TYR A 340 20.06 8.11 9.08
CA TYR A 340 21.04 7.04 9.27
C TYR A 340 22.08 7.01 8.15
N LEU A 341 21.62 6.99 6.88
CA LEU A 341 22.51 7.02 5.72
C LEU A 341 23.37 8.29 5.66
N HIS A 342 22.81 9.44 6.03
CA HIS A 342 23.55 10.69 6.16
C HIS A 342 24.61 10.63 7.27
N LYS A 343 24.25 10.12 8.46
CA LYS A 343 25.16 9.97 9.61
C LYS A 343 26.35 9.06 9.29
N HIS A 344 26.17 8.10 8.39
CA HIS A 344 27.19 7.13 7.96
C HIS A 344 27.89 7.54 6.65
N ASP A 345 27.77 8.81 6.24
CA ASP A 345 28.43 9.39 5.06
C ASP A 345 28.04 8.74 3.71
N VAL A 346 26.92 8.04 3.64
CA VAL A 346 26.37 7.52 2.37
C VAL A 346 25.69 8.63 1.59
N ILE A 347 24.98 9.51 2.31
CA ILE A 347 24.30 10.67 1.72
C ILE A 347 25.04 11.93 2.15
N ARG A 348 25.39 12.79 1.19
CA ARG A 348 26.02 14.08 1.46
C ARG A 348 25.41 15.18 0.61
N TRP A 349 25.05 16.28 1.27
CA TRP A 349 24.67 17.52 0.59
C TRP A 349 25.89 18.43 0.43
N THR A 350 26.36 18.60 -0.80
CA THR A 350 27.53 19.44 -1.13
C THR A 350 27.25 20.21 -2.39
N ASP A 351 27.60 21.50 -2.44
CA ASP A 351 27.44 22.34 -3.63
C ASP A 351 26.02 22.31 -4.23
N ASN A 352 25.01 22.37 -3.35
CA ASN A 352 23.58 22.26 -3.70
C ASN A 352 23.18 20.97 -4.44
N THR A 353 23.94 19.90 -4.25
CA THR A 353 23.71 18.60 -4.87
C THR A 353 23.71 17.52 -3.79
N LEU A 354 22.72 16.64 -3.83
CA LEU A 354 22.67 15.44 -2.99
C LEU A 354 23.46 14.32 -3.67
N LYS A 355 24.59 13.93 -3.09
CA LYS A 355 25.40 12.80 -3.53
C LYS A 355 25.05 11.57 -2.70
N ILE A 356 24.92 10.43 -3.37
CA ILE A 356 24.64 9.13 -2.76
C ILE A 356 25.76 8.17 -3.17
N ASP A 357 26.40 7.55 -2.20
CA ASP A 357 27.34 6.45 -2.41
C ASP A 357 26.56 5.16 -2.66
N TRP A 358 26.30 4.87 -3.94
CA TRP A 358 25.51 3.70 -4.36
C TRP A 358 26.17 2.37 -4.01
N ASP A 359 27.50 2.34 -3.91
CA ASP A 359 28.23 1.14 -3.52
C ASP A 359 28.09 0.86 -2.03
N ARG A 360 28.03 1.89 -1.19
CA ARG A 360 27.88 1.78 0.29
C ARG A 360 26.44 1.75 0.79
N ALA A 361 25.48 2.20 -0.03
CA ALA A 361 24.08 2.28 0.39
C ALA A 361 23.52 0.93 0.85
N PRO A 362 23.69 -0.20 0.13
CA PRO A 362 23.12 -1.46 0.57
C PRO A 362 23.67 -1.98 1.90
N GLN A 363 24.97 -1.81 2.15
CA GLN A 363 25.61 -2.31 3.37
C GLN A 363 25.18 -1.50 4.59
N VAL A 364 25.06 -0.18 4.46
CA VAL A 364 24.66 0.69 5.56
C VAL A 364 23.14 0.56 5.82
N THR A 365 22.31 0.44 4.78
CA THR A 365 20.89 0.11 4.95
C THR A 365 20.69 -1.22 5.70
N ASN A 366 21.47 -2.24 5.37
CA ASN A 366 21.44 -3.52 6.08
C ASN A 366 21.95 -3.44 7.54
N GLN A 367 22.82 -2.47 7.87
CA GLN A 367 23.20 -2.20 9.26
C GLN A 367 22.01 -1.66 10.06
N LEU A 368 21.26 -0.69 9.52
CA LEU A 368 20.04 -0.20 10.16
C LEU A 368 19.00 -1.32 10.32
N CYS A 369 18.82 -2.16 9.30
CA CYS A 369 17.96 -3.36 9.39
C CYS A 369 18.34 -4.21 10.61
N ALA A 370 19.62 -4.53 10.76
CA ALA A 370 20.11 -5.35 11.86
C ALA A 370 19.94 -4.68 13.24
N GLU A 371 20.11 -3.36 13.33
CA GLU A 371 19.86 -2.60 14.58
C GLU A 371 18.39 -2.66 15.00
N ILE A 372 17.46 -2.54 14.04
CA ILE A 372 16.02 -2.65 14.30
C ILE A 372 15.65 -4.10 14.67
N GLU A 373 16.15 -5.10 13.94
CA GLU A 373 15.95 -6.52 14.28
C GLU A 373 16.45 -6.83 15.70
N GLU A 374 17.61 -6.29 16.08
CA GLU A 374 18.17 -6.44 17.43
C GLU A 374 17.32 -5.75 18.51
N LEU A 375 16.73 -4.57 18.21
CA LEU A 375 15.78 -3.90 19.09
C LEU A 375 14.57 -4.81 19.37
N TYR A 376 14.02 -5.42 18.32
CA TYR A 376 12.86 -6.30 18.37
C TYR A 376 13.16 -7.61 19.10
N ARG A 377 14.28 -8.25 18.77
CA ARG A 377 14.77 -9.45 19.45
C ARG A 377 14.91 -9.24 20.95
N LYS A 378 15.47 -8.10 21.38
CA LYS A 378 15.56 -7.71 22.80
C LYS A 378 14.20 -7.40 23.44
N GLY A 379 13.14 -7.24 22.66
CA GLY A 379 11.77 -7.01 23.14
C GLY A 379 11.25 -8.15 24.00
N ILE A 380 11.72 -9.39 23.79
CA ILE A 380 11.30 -10.56 24.58
C ILE A 380 11.64 -10.43 26.08
N ASP A 381 12.72 -9.73 26.40
CA ASP A 381 13.22 -9.55 27.76
C ASP A 381 12.77 -8.22 28.39
N ARG A 382 12.02 -7.39 27.65
CA ARG A 382 11.66 -6.04 28.07
C ARG A 382 10.18 -5.92 28.42
N PRO A 383 9.83 -5.35 29.59
CA PRO A 383 8.49 -4.84 29.81
C PRO A 383 8.11 -3.85 28.72
N LYS A 384 6.84 -3.86 28.29
CA LYS A 384 6.33 -3.05 27.17
C LYS A 384 6.79 -1.59 27.18
N LEU A 385 6.62 -0.89 28.30
CA LEU A 385 7.00 0.51 28.39
C LEU A 385 8.52 0.71 28.28
N VAL A 386 9.32 -0.20 28.85
CA VAL A 386 10.78 -0.18 28.72
C VAL A 386 11.19 -0.40 27.26
N HIS A 387 10.50 -1.29 26.55
CA HIS A 387 10.72 -1.50 25.12
C HIS A 387 10.37 -0.25 24.30
N TRP A 388 9.25 0.41 24.59
CA TRP A 388 8.87 1.65 23.92
C TRP A 388 9.88 2.79 24.14
N PHE A 389 10.47 2.90 25.33
CA PHE A 389 11.55 3.85 25.59
C PHE A 389 12.84 3.49 24.83
N ALA A 390 13.22 2.21 24.77
CA ALA A 390 14.38 1.78 23.98
C ALA A 390 14.19 2.06 22.48
N ALA A 391 12.98 1.84 21.97
CA ALA A 391 12.62 2.19 20.59
C ALA A 391 12.67 3.70 20.37
N TYR A 392 12.15 4.49 21.31
CA TYR A 392 12.22 5.95 21.26
C TYR A 392 13.66 6.44 21.24
N GLU A 393 14.54 5.88 22.08
CA GLU A 393 15.97 6.20 22.15
C GLU A 393 16.69 5.90 20.82
N LEU A 394 16.38 4.77 20.17
CA LEU A 394 16.91 4.44 18.84
C LEU A 394 16.51 5.53 17.83
N VAL A 395 15.22 5.88 17.77
CA VAL A 395 14.74 6.92 16.84
C VAL A 395 15.35 8.28 17.16
N SER A 396 15.38 8.66 18.44
CA SER A 396 15.86 9.98 18.87
C SER A 396 17.37 10.15 18.80
N THR A 397 18.13 9.06 18.61
CA THR A 397 19.56 9.12 18.30
C THR A 397 19.82 9.76 16.93
N TYR A 398 18.89 9.58 15.98
CA TYR A 398 19.03 10.09 14.62
C TYR A 398 18.10 11.27 14.31
N LEU A 399 16.93 11.33 14.94
CA LEU A 399 15.92 12.35 14.72
C LEU A 399 15.70 13.20 15.97
N ALA A 400 15.77 14.52 15.84
CA ALA A 400 15.48 15.41 16.95
C ALA A 400 13.98 15.34 17.29
N PRO A 401 13.59 14.97 18.53
CA PRO A 401 12.20 15.03 18.94
C PRO A 401 11.73 16.49 19.05
N HIS A 402 10.42 16.69 18.96
CA HIS A 402 9.82 18.01 19.13
C HIS A 402 10.18 18.60 20.51
N PRO A 403 10.61 19.88 20.63
CA PRO A 403 11.05 20.47 21.90
C PRO A 403 10.01 20.41 23.03
N GLY A 404 8.73 20.36 22.67
CA GLY A 404 7.59 20.23 23.60
C GLY A 404 7.29 18.80 24.07
N SER A 405 7.99 17.78 23.57
CA SER A 405 7.69 16.38 23.86
C SER A 405 7.78 16.06 25.36
N ARG A 406 6.80 15.30 25.87
CA ARG A 406 6.86 14.71 27.21
C ARG A 406 7.74 13.46 27.23
N TRP A 407 7.69 12.66 26.18
CA TRP A 407 8.47 11.43 26.04
C TRP A 407 9.98 11.71 25.97
N ALA A 408 10.40 12.77 25.27
CA ALA A 408 11.79 13.22 25.19
C ALA A 408 12.38 13.65 26.53
N LYS A 409 11.53 14.07 27.49
CA LYS A 409 11.95 14.45 28.84
C LYS A 409 12.19 13.24 29.75
N GLY A 410 11.88 12.03 29.26
CA GLY A 410 12.09 10.78 29.97
C GLY A 410 10.95 10.38 30.91
N PRO A 411 11.12 9.26 31.63
CA PRO A 411 10.07 8.64 32.44
C PRO A 411 9.49 9.55 33.52
N ASP A 412 10.27 10.46 34.09
CA ASP A 412 9.84 11.38 35.15
C ASP A 412 8.79 12.41 34.68
N ALA A 413 8.66 12.62 33.36
CA ALA A 413 7.67 13.52 32.76
C ALA A 413 6.33 12.84 32.42
N LEU A 414 6.24 11.52 32.61
CA LEU A 414 5.05 10.70 32.34
C LEU A 414 4.45 10.18 33.65
N ASP A 415 3.13 10.00 33.69
CA ASP A 415 2.46 9.35 34.82
C ASP A 415 2.51 7.83 34.68
N LEU A 416 3.63 7.24 35.10
CA LEU A 416 3.89 5.80 34.95
C LEU A 416 2.97 4.89 35.79
N SER A 417 2.09 5.45 36.62
CA SER A 417 1.02 4.70 37.29
C SER A 417 -0.13 4.35 36.36
N GLN A 418 -0.23 5.04 35.21
CA GLN A 418 -1.28 4.82 34.22
C GLN A 418 -1.00 3.60 33.33
N PRO A 419 -2.04 2.96 32.78
CA PRO A 419 -1.84 1.90 31.80
C PRO A 419 -1.17 2.45 30.53
N PRO A 420 -0.30 1.67 29.85
CA PRO A 420 0.50 2.15 28.70
C PRO A 420 -0.31 2.85 27.61
N ARG A 421 -1.55 2.40 27.33
CA ARG A 421 -2.45 3.03 26.35
C ARG A 421 -2.74 4.52 26.62
N LYS A 422 -2.69 4.95 27.89
CA LYS A 422 -2.90 6.34 28.31
C LYS A 422 -1.63 7.18 28.14
N LEU A 423 -0.46 6.57 28.29
CA LEU A 423 0.82 7.22 27.98
C LEU A 423 0.96 7.55 26.48
N VAL A 424 0.27 6.81 25.61
CA VAL A 424 0.19 7.13 24.17
C VAL A 424 -0.56 8.46 23.92
N ASP A 425 -1.45 8.88 24.81
CA ASP A 425 -2.13 10.19 24.70
C ASP A 425 -1.17 11.37 24.89
N ASP A 426 -0.02 11.14 25.55
CA ASP A 426 1.03 12.15 25.78
C ASP A 426 2.01 12.30 24.60
N VAL A 427 1.85 11.48 23.55
CA VAL A 427 2.63 11.60 22.31
C VAL A 427 2.07 12.73 21.46
N LEU A 428 2.95 13.66 21.04
CA LEU A 428 2.54 14.78 20.19
C LEU A 428 2.07 14.28 18.81
N PRO A 429 1.16 15.00 18.14
CA PRO A 429 0.82 14.72 16.75
C PRO A 429 2.04 14.60 15.85
N ASP A 430 3.01 15.51 15.97
CA ASP A 430 4.28 15.47 15.23
C ASP A 430 5.45 15.40 16.22
N GLU A 431 5.62 14.23 16.86
CA GLU A 431 6.64 13.98 17.88
C GLU A 431 8.08 14.11 17.34
N PHE A 432 8.28 13.85 16.05
CA PHE A 432 9.55 13.95 15.33
C PHE A 432 9.32 14.80 14.06
N PRO A 433 9.39 16.14 14.20
CA PRO A 433 9.08 17.06 13.10
C PRO A 433 10.10 16.95 11.97
N LEU A 434 9.70 17.46 10.80
CA LEU A 434 10.56 17.47 9.63
C LEU A 434 11.89 18.21 9.90
N SER A 435 12.99 17.67 9.40
CA SER A 435 14.25 18.40 9.34
C SER A 435 14.15 19.58 8.36
N MET A 436 15.07 20.55 8.45
CA MET A 436 15.14 21.68 7.50
C MET A 436 15.18 21.23 6.03
N PHE A 437 15.85 20.10 5.77
CA PHE A 437 15.89 19.48 4.45
C PHE A 437 14.49 19.07 3.99
N TYR A 438 13.75 18.34 4.83
CA TYR A 438 12.41 17.85 4.48
C TYR A 438 11.37 18.96 4.43
N GLU A 439 11.47 20.01 5.25
CA GLU A 439 10.60 21.18 5.13
C GLU A 439 10.74 21.85 3.75
N ALA A 440 11.98 21.96 3.25
CA ALA A 440 12.25 22.53 1.93
C ALA A 440 11.79 21.59 0.81
N LEU A 441 12.10 20.29 0.91
CA LEU A 441 11.72 19.29 -0.08
C LEU A 441 10.19 19.16 -0.20
N SER A 442 9.47 19.13 0.93
CA SER A 442 8.00 19.09 0.96
C SER A 442 7.38 20.25 0.19
N LYS A 443 7.90 21.47 0.37
CA LYS A 443 7.42 22.65 -0.38
C LYS A 443 7.65 22.51 -1.88
N LYS A 444 8.78 21.94 -2.30
CA LYS A 444 9.13 21.76 -3.71
C LYS A 444 8.33 20.63 -4.36
N LEU A 445 8.08 19.53 -3.65
CA LEU A 445 7.35 18.37 -4.16
C LEU A 445 5.83 18.47 -3.99
N LYS A 446 5.30 19.45 -3.26
CA LYS A 446 3.86 19.59 -2.95
C LYS A 446 2.95 19.37 -4.17
N HIS A 447 3.24 20.03 -5.29
CA HIS A 447 2.42 19.93 -6.49
C HIS A 447 2.60 18.59 -7.22
N VAL A 448 3.81 18.02 -7.17
CA VAL A 448 4.09 16.70 -7.74
C VAL A 448 3.31 15.63 -6.98
N ILE A 449 3.37 15.63 -5.66
CA ILE A 449 2.63 14.67 -4.80
C ILE A 449 1.13 14.85 -4.99
N ALA A 450 0.63 16.08 -5.05
CA ALA A 450 -0.79 16.31 -5.31
C ALA A 450 -1.23 15.76 -6.69
N SER A 451 -0.34 15.76 -7.69
CA SER A 451 -0.61 15.24 -9.04
C SER A 451 -0.66 13.72 -9.12
N THR A 452 -0.25 12.98 -8.08
CA THR A 452 -0.28 11.52 -8.08
C THR A 452 -1.55 10.92 -7.49
N ARG A 453 -2.50 11.77 -7.06
CA ARG A 453 -3.83 11.33 -6.66
C ARG A 453 -4.50 10.62 -7.83
N GLY A 454 -5.04 9.41 -7.60
CA GLY A 454 -5.73 8.63 -8.61
C GLY A 454 -4.85 8.05 -9.72
N ILE A 455 -3.53 8.29 -9.70
CA ILE A 455 -2.62 7.84 -10.77
C ILE A 455 -2.63 6.31 -10.92
N THR A 456 -2.50 5.86 -12.16
CA THR A 456 -2.34 4.46 -12.58
C THR A 456 -1.30 4.38 -13.69
N ALA A 457 -0.95 3.17 -14.13
CA ALA A 457 -0.02 2.95 -15.24
C ALA A 457 -0.37 3.79 -16.49
N ALA A 458 -1.63 3.74 -16.96
CA ALA A 458 -2.08 4.44 -18.17
C ALA A 458 -2.05 5.98 -18.02
N GLY A 459 -2.30 6.50 -16.82
CA GLY A 459 -2.23 7.93 -16.53
C GLY A 459 -0.79 8.48 -16.48
N ALA A 460 0.19 7.62 -16.20
CA ALA A 460 1.60 7.99 -16.22
C ALA A 460 2.15 8.15 -17.65
N GLU A 461 1.73 7.28 -18.58
CA GLU A 461 2.16 7.33 -19.99
C GLU A 461 1.63 8.57 -20.73
N GLN A 462 0.38 8.98 -20.48
CA GLN A 462 -0.20 10.19 -21.10
C GLN A 462 0.42 11.51 -20.65
N ALA A 463 1.17 11.51 -19.55
CA ALA A 463 1.89 12.69 -19.07
C ALA A 463 3.36 12.74 -19.53
N ALA A 464 3.89 11.62 -20.05
CA ALA A 464 5.24 11.50 -20.60
C ALA A 464 5.28 11.66 -22.13
N ALA A 465 4.12 11.57 -22.79
CA ALA A 465 3.90 11.90 -24.20
C ALA A 465 3.43 13.36 -24.35
#